data_AF-A0A9R1TXB1-F1
#
_entry.id   AF-A0A9R1TXB1-F1
#
_cell.length_a   1.000
_cell.length_b   1.000
_cell.length_c   1.000
_cell.angle_alpha   90.00
_cell.angle_beta   90.00
_cell.angle_gamma   90.00
#
_symmetry.space_group_name_H-M   'P 1'
#
loop_
_entity.id
_entity.type
_entity.pdbx_description
1 polymer ?
#
loop_
_entity_poly.entity_id
_entity_poly.type
_entity_poly.pdbx_seq_one_letter_code
_entity_poly.pdbx_strand_id
1 'polypeptide(L)'
;MNSVIAIAVITSMYLVSVFINKYNGSQNSGITQDNQDDSSLEEDFRDILRFIPIEESRQILFNYFKYDKQLDDTRSFINDQKRFILRELENIPETWMFLKILQNLGLQVDNWDSKIRELWKSLPKFEEEQSTIAAGGFIVMINKILSLIPSEELHPFLCDKMRHSTSFRMFIQALRSPVFIDMCEKIEENGVLARHYYWAKQDEIEVILAVELLKKLYLYLTQGLS
;
A
#
# COMPACT_ATOMS: atom_id res chain seq x y z
N MET A 1 -17.30 10.44 -3.00
CA MET A 1 -15.88 10.63 -3.36
C MET A 1 -15.00 10.38 -2.13
N ASN A 2 -15.54 9.65 -1.12
CA ASN A 2 -15.41 10.08 0.27
C ASN A 2 -14.74 9.05 1.20
N SER A 3 -13.80 8.27 0.66
CA SER A 3 -13.18 7.22 1.46
C SER A 3 -11.79 6.82 1.01
N VAL A 4 -10.98 7.75 0.49
CA VAL A 4 -9.85 7.36 -0.37
C VAL A 4 -8.47 7.56 0.27
N ILE A 5 -8.30 8.61 1.08
CA ILE A 5 -7.00 8.96 1.66
C ILE A 5 -6.61 7.97 2.79
N ALA A 6 -7.59 7.43 3.51
CA ALA A 6 -7.37 6.46 4.59
C ALA A 6 -6.94 5.07 4.09
N ILE A 7 -7.54 4.62 2.99
CA ILE A 7 -7.12 3.40 2.29
C ILE A 7 -5.70 3.56 1.82
N ALA A 8 -5.40 4.72 1.22
CA ALA A 8 -4.09 5.01 0.67
C ALA A 8 -2.99 4.86 1.72
N VAL A 9 -3.21 5.37 2.93
CA VAL A 9 -2.21 5.26 4.00
C VAL A 9 -2.11 3.84 4.54
N ILE A 10 -3.22 3.15 4.84
CA ILE A 10 -3.15 1.82 5.46
C ILE A 10 -2.69 0.73 4.47
N THR A 11 -3.13 0.80 3.20
CA THR A 11 -2.66 -0.13 2.16
C THR A 11 -1.25 0.20 1.66
N SER A 12 -0.81 1.47 1.62
CA SER A 12 0.60 1.78 1.33
C SER A 12 1.52 1.35 2.47
N MET A 13 1.12 1.57 3.73
CA MET A 13 1.87 1.11 4.91
C MET A 13 1.98 -0.42 4.92
N TYR A 14 0.90 -1.12 4.55
CA TYR A 14 0.91 -2.57 4.46
C TYR A 14 1.75 -3.12 3.29
N LEU A 15 1.50 -2.65 2.07
CA LEU A 15 2.23 -3.09 0.87
C LEU A 15 3.73 -2.84 1.02
N VAL A 16 4.11 -1.70 1.61
CA VAL A 16 5.50 -1.42 1.98
C VAL A 16 6.03 -2.43 3.01
N SER A 17 5.30 -2.68 4.09
CA SER A 17 5.74 -3.60 5.15
C SER A 17 5.98 -5.04 4.66
N VAL A 18 5.21 -5.51 3.68
CA VAL A 18 5.34 -6.89 3.18
C VAL A 18 6.28 -7.00 2.00
N PHE A 19 6.40 -5.95 1.18
CA PHE A 19 7.51 -5.82 0.23
C PHE A 19 8.88 -5.94 0.94
N ILE A 20 9.00 -5.44 2.17
CA ILE A 20 10.20 -5.53 3.00
C ILE A 20 10.33 -6.91 3.69
N ASN A 21 9.23 -7.52 4.12
CA ASN A 21 9.29 -8.83 4.80
C ASN A 21 9.84 -9.93 3.86
N LYS A 22 9.49 -9.87 2.57
CA LYS A 22 10.02 -10.78 1.53
C LYS A 22 11.48 -10.47 1.15
N TYR A 23 11.96 -9.25 1.41
CA TYR A 23 13.37 -8.86 1.25
C TYR A 23 14.27 -9.41 2.37
N ASN A 24 13.78 -9.46 3.62
CA ASN A 24 14.57 -9.94 4.77
C ASN A 24 14.37 -11.43 5.11
N GLY A 25 13.38 -12.10 4.52
CA GLY A 25 13.03 -13.48 4.85
C GLY A 25 13.10 -14.43 3.65
N SER A 26 14.28 -15.00 3.40
CA SER A 26 14.36 -16.32 2.76
C SER A 26 14.39 -17.37 3.86
N GLN A 27 13.26 -18.08 4.05
CA GLN A 27 13.16 -19.55 4.14
C GLN A 27 11.91 -20.03 4.90
N ASN A 28 11.36 -21.13 4.36
CA ASN A 28 10.54 -22.18 4.96
C ASN A 28 9.11 -21.93 5.46
N SER A 29 8.17 -22.57 4.75
CA SER A 29 7.33 -23.71 5.22
C SER A 29 6.43 -24.11 4.03
N GLY A 30 6.26 -25.38 3.64
CA GLY A 30 5.98 -26.56 4.45
C GLY A 30 4.48 -26.83 4.38
N ILE A 31 4.01 -27.41 3.27
CA ILE A 31 2.58 -27.69 3.03
C ILE A 31 2.11 -28.75 4.03
N THR A 32 1.09 -28.45 4.80
CA THR A 32 0.26 -29.46 5.48
C THR A 32 -1.19 -29.15 5.19
N GLN A 33 -1.89 -30.08 4.52
CA GLN A 33 -3.34 -30.06 4.38
C GLN A 33 -3.96 -30.55 5.69
N ASP A 34 -4.79 -29.73 6.32
CA ASP A 34 -5.88 -30.21 7.17
C ASP A 34 -7.11 -29.29 7.02
N ASN A 35 -8.30 -29.88 7.07
CA ASN A 35 -9.58 -29.25 6.75
C ASN A 35 -10.17 -28.50 7.96
N GLN A 36 -9.45 -27.50 8.45
CA GLN A 36 -9.97 -26.33 9.17
C GLN A 36 -9.23 -25.12 8.61
N ASP A 37 -9.95 -24.10 8.17
CA ASP A 37 -9.38 -22.91 7.54
C ASP A 37 -8.69 -22.02 8.60
N ASP A 38 -7.51 -22.43 9.02
CA ASP A 38 -6.57 -21.69 9.90
C ASP A 38 -5.83 -20.59 9.11
N SER A 39 -6.36 -20.13 7.96
CA SER A 39 -5.72 -19.07 7.17
C SER A 39 -5.60 -17.78 7.97
N SER A 40 -4.40 -17.19 7.96
CA SER A 40 -4.19 -15.84 8.46
C SER A 40 -4.01 -14.86 7.31
N LEU A 41 -4.39 -13.61 7.55
CA LEU A 41 -4.29 -12.55 6.56
C LEU A 41 -2.84 -12.32 6.10
N GLU A 42 -1.85 -12.55 6.97
CA GLU A 42 -0.42 -12.52 6.60
C GLU A 42 -0.09 -13.56 5.52
N GLU A 43 -0.64 -14.78 5.62
CA GLU A 43 -0.40 -15.83 4.62
C GLU A 43 -1.06 -15.50 3.29
N ASP A 44 -2.30 -14.99 3.33
CA ASP A 44 -3.02 -14.60 2.13
C ASP A 44 -2.27 -13.54 1.35
N PHE A 45 -1.79 -12.52 2.04
CA PHE A 45 -1.02 -11.47 1.41
C PHE A 45 0.36 -11.94 0.96
N ARG A 46 1.03 -12.82 1.70
CA ARG A 46 2.27 -13.46 1.25
C ARG A 46 2.06 -14.20 -0.07
N ASP A 47 0.96 -14.92 -0.21
CA ASP A 47 0.64 -15.61 -1.46
C ASP A 47 0.32 -14.63 -2.60
N ILE A 48 -0.46 -13.58 -2.34
CA ILE A 48 -0.75 -12.52 -3.32
C ILE A 48 0.54 -11.85 -3.81
N LEU A 49 1.49 -11.61 -2.91
CA LEU A 49 2.77 -10.98 -3.26
C LEU A 49 3.74 -11.91 -3.99
N ARG A 50 3.42 -13.20 -4.15
CA ARG A 50 4.18 -14.07 -5.07
C ARG A 50 3.98 -13.66 -6.52
N PHE A 51 2.85 -13.03 -6.86
CA PHE A 51 2.55 -12.52 -8.19
C PHE A 51 3.31 -11.22 -8.53
N ILE A 52 3.99 -10.60 -7.56
CA ILE A 52 4.78 -9.39 -7.79
C ILE A 52 6.26 -9.80 -7.94
N PRO A 53 6.87 -9.56 -9.11
CA PRO A 53 8.32 -9.70 -9.30
C PRO A 53 9.07 -8.63 -8.50
N ILE A 54 9.41 -8.97 -7.25
CA ILE A 54 9.88 -8.00 -6.24
C ILE A 54 11.19 -7.33 -6.66
N GLU A 55 12.13 -8.08 -7.21
CA GLU A 55 13.45 -7.57 -7.54
C GLU A 55 13.40 -6.61 -8.73
N GLU A 56 12.64 -6.96 -9.77
CA GLU A 56 12.40 -6.13 -10.95
C GLU A 56 11.59 -4.88 -10.59
N SER A 57 10.55 -5.05 -9.76
CA SER A 57 9.75 -3.93 -9.26
C SER A 57 10.61 -2.97 -8.42
N ARG A 58 11.50 -3.50 -7.59
CA ARG A 58 12.46 -2.70 -6.81
C ARG A 58 13.41 -1.94 -7.72
N GLN A 59 13.94 -2.58 -8.75
CA GLN A 59 14.86 -1.92 -9.69
C GLN A 59 14.18 -0.76 -10.41
N ILE A 60 12.93 -0.95 -10.86
CA ILE A 60 12.13 0.13 -11.46
C ILE A 60 11.95 1.26 -10.43
N LEU A 61 11.44 0.93 -9.24
CA LEU A 61 11.22 1.90 -8.16
C LEU A 61 12.49 2.72 -7.87
N PHE A 62 13.63 2.04 -7.73
CA PHE A 62 14.91 2.66 -7.39
C PHE A 62 15.38 3.59 -8.52
N ASN A 63 15.28 3.17 -9.78
CA ASN A 63 15.63 4.03 -10.91
C ASN A 63 14.78 5.31 -10.94
N TYR A 64 13.48 5.22 -10.66
CA TYR A 64 12.61 6.40 -10.60
C TYR A 64 12.95 7.32 -9.42
N PHE A 65 13.14 6.79 -8.21
CA PHE A 65 13.58 7.61 -7.06
C PHE A 65 14.98 8.22 -7.22
N LYS A 66 15.81 7.60 -8.06
CA LYS A 66 17.16 8.04 -8.34
C LYS A 66 17.22 9.11 -9.43
N TYR A 67 16.41 9.00 -10.49
CA TYR A 67 16.60 9.81 -11.69
C TYR A 67 15.39 10.65 -12.10
N ASP A 68 14.19 10.37 -11.57
CA ASP A 68 12.99 11.15 -11.88
C ASP A 68 12.79 12.31 -10.90
N LYS A 69 12.84 13.53 -11.42
CA LYS A 69 12.73 14.77 -10.62
C LYS A 69 11.39 14.89 -9.91
N GLN A 70 10.30 14.45 -10.52
CA GLN A 70 8.96 14.55 -9.95
C GLN A 70 8.81 13.61 -8.74
N LEU A 71 9.47 12.45 -8.78
CA LEU A 71 9.55 11.54 -7.63
C LEU A 71 10.45 12.09 -6.52
N ASP A 72 11.51 12.82 -6.86
CA ASP A 72 12.34 13.50 -5.85
C ASP A 72 11.57 14.63 -5.15
N ASP A 73 10.80 15.42 -5.89
CA ASP A 73 9.92 16.45 -5.32
C ASP A 73 8.87 15.84 -4.40
N THR A 74 8.27 14.73 -4.83
CA THR A 74 7.33 13.95 -4.03
C THR A 74 7.97 13.41 -2.75
N ARG A 75 9.20 12.89 -2.84
CA ARG A 75 9.96 12.43 -1.67
C ARG A 75 10.24 13.57 -0.69
N SER A 76 10.65 14.73 -1.20
CA SER A 76 10.94 15.92 -0.40
C SER A 76 9.69 16.40 0.33
N PHE A 77 8.57 16.54 -0.38
CA PHE A 77 7.28 16.85 0.21
C PHE A 77 6.89 15.85 1.32
N ILE A 78 6.96 14.53 1.05
CA ILE A 78 6.64 13.52 2.06
C ILE A 78 7.57 13.63 3.27
N ASN A 79 8.87 13.88 3.08
CA ASN A 79 9.80 14.03 4.18
C ASN A 79 9.44 15.18 5.12
N ASP A 80 8.97 16.29 4.55
CA ASP A 80 8.59 17.47 5.30
C ASP A 80 7.23 17.29 6.00
N GLN A 81 6.28 16.63 5.34
CA GLN A 81 4.90 16.54 5.84
C GLN A 81 4.60 15.28 6.67
N LYS A 82 5.39 14.19 6.56
CA LYS A 82 5.07 12.87 7.15
C LYS A 82 4.75 12.90 8.64
N ARG A 83 5.45 13.73 9.44
CA ARG A 83 5.21 13.81 10.89
C ARG A 83 3.84 14.39 11.23
N PHE A 84 3.39 15.37 10.44
CA PHE A 84 2.07 15.97 10.60
C PHE A 84 1.00 14.99 10.18
N ILE A 85 1.16 14.38 9.00
CA ILE A 85 0.21 13.39 8.47
C ILE A 85 0.03 12.22 9.46
N LEU A 86 1.13 11.64 9.96
CA LEU A 86 1.07 10.54 10.92
C LEU A 86 0.34 10.93 12.21
N ARG A 87 0.66 12.10 12.78
CA ARG A 87 0.01 12.58 14.00
C ARG A 87 -1.50 12.73 13.83
N GLU A 88 -1.94 13.28 12.70
CA GLU A 88 -3.38 13.45 12.44
C GLU A 88 -4.10 12.11 12.30
N LEU A 89 -3.46 11.12 11.68
CA LEU A 89 -4.01 9.77 11.56
C LEU A 89 -4.09 9.06 12.92
N GLU A 90 -3.07 9.22 13.77
CA GLU A 90 -3.05 8.68 15.13
C GLU A 90 -4.16 9.27 16.02
N ASN A 91 -4.57 10.51 15.75
CA ASN A 91 -5.65 11.20 16.47
C ASN A 91 -7.05 10.75 16.04
N ILE A 92 -7.18 9.97 14.97
CA ILE A 92 -8.47 9.43 14.51
C ILE A 92 -8.68 8.05 15.17
N PRO A 93 -9.65 7.90 16.09
CA PRO A 93 -9.85 6.65 16.83
C PRO A 93 -10.05 5.43 15.92
N GLU A 94 -10.75 5.61 14.80
CA GLU A 94 -11.05 4.55 13.85
C GLU A 94 -9.79 3.98 13.19
N THR A 95 -8.69 4.75 13.10
CA THR A 95 -7.39 4.25 12.66
C THR A 95 -6.94 3.09 13.53
N TRP A 96 -6.97 3.25 14.86
CA TRP A 96 -6.58 2.21 15.81
C TRP A 96 -7.57 1.05 15.84
N MET A 97 -8.87 1.34 15.70
CA MET A 97 -9.89 0.29 15.61
C MET A 97 -9.69 -0.57 14.37
N PHE A 98 -9.39 0.04 13.22
CA PHE A 98 -9.14 -0.69 11.99
C PHE A 98 -7.84 -1.49 12.05
N LEU A 99 -6.75 -0.92 12.59
CA LEU A 99 -5.51 -1.67 12.85
C LEU A 99 -5.77 -2.88 13.76
N LYS A 100 -6.63 -2.74 14.78
CA LYS A 100 -7.00 -3.84 15.67
C LYS A 100 -7.78 -4.94 14.94
N ILE A 101 -8.66 -4.58 14.01
CA ILE A 101 -9.33 -5.56 13.14
C ILE A 101 -8.28 -6.33 12.33
N LEU A 102 -7.33 -5.64 11.70
CA LEU A 102 -6.27 -6.30 10.92
C LEU A 102 -5.40 -7.22 11.77
N GLN A 103 -5.00 -6.79 12.97
CA GLN A 103 -4.29 -7.64 13.94
C GLN A 103 -5.07 -8.91 14.28
N ASN A 104 -6.37 -8.77 14.55
CA ASN A 104 -7.23 -9.91 14.88
C ASN A 104 -7.42 -10.88 13.70
N LEU A 105 -7.22 -10.42 12.47
CA LEU A 105 -7.18 -11.26 11.26
C LEU A 105 -5.80 -11.91 11.04
N GLY A 106 -4.86 -11.75 11.98
CA GLY A 106 -3.53 -12.36 11.94
C GLY A 106 -2.47 -11.51 11.25
N LEU A 107 -2.72 -10.22 11.02
CA LEU A 107 -1.75 -9.32 10.40
C LEU A 107 -0.77 -8.73 11.42
N GLN A 108 0.53 -8.82 11.16
CA GLN A 108 1.54 -8.28 12.07
C GLN A 108 1.77 -6.77 11.87
N VAL A 109 0.93 -5.94 12.48
CA VAL A 109 0.99 -4.47 12.30
C VAL A 109 2.04 -3.76 13.16
N ASP A 110 2.47 -4.38 14.28
CA ASP A 110 3.30 -3.73 15.31
C ASP A 110 4.69 -3.30 14.82
N ASN A 111 5.14 -3.85 13.68
CA ASN A 111 6.46 -3.57 13.09
C ASN A 111 6.38 -2.79 11.77
N TRP A 112 5.22 -2.28 11.37
CA TRP A 112 5.10 -1.59 10.08
C TRP A 112 5.88 -0.29 10.03
N ASP A 113 5.86 0.46 11.12
CA ASP A 113 6.55 1.73 11.25
C ASP A 113 8.08 1.58 11.03
N SER A 114 8.69 0.55 11.61
CA SER A 114 10.11 0.24 11.47
C SER A 114 10.45 -0.17 10.04
N LYS A 115 9.65 -1.08 9.47
CA LYS A 115 9.78 -1.52 8.08
C LYS A 115 9.69 -0.33 7.12
N ILE A 116 8.64 0.48 7.21
CA ILE A 116 8.48 1.66 6.34
C ILE A 116 9.69 2.60 6.45
N ARG A 117 10.21 2.84 7.67
CA ARG A 117 11.42 3.64 7.85
C ARG A 117 12.65 3.03 7.19
N GLU A 118 12.80 1.71 7.23
CA GLU A 118 13.91 1.01 6.58
C GLU A 118 13.85 1.11 5.06
N LEU A 119 12.69 0.86 4.44
CA LEU A 119 12.53 1.04 2.99
C LEU A 119 12.78 2.50 2.60
N TRP A 120 12.20 3.45 3.34
CA TRP A 120 12.37 4.85 3.03
C TRP A 120 13.84 5.30 3.08
N LYS A 121 14.64 4.70 3.97
CA LYS A 121 16.09 4.92 4.05
C LYS A 121 16.88 4.22 2.95
N SER A 122 16.39 3.10 2.42
CA SER A 122 17.07 2.35 1.36
C SER A 122 16.83 2.93 -0.03
N LEU A 123 15.85 3.82 -0.19
CA LEU A 123 15.62 4.54 -1.45
C LEU A 123 16.88 5.34 -1.84
N PRO A 124 17.31 5.26 -3.12
CA PRO A 124 18.50 5.96 -3.60
C PRO A 124 18.29 7.47 -3.57
N LYS A 125 19.36 8.23 -3.34
CA LYS A 125 19.33 9.70 -3.48
C LYS A 125 19.15 10.09 -4.93
N PHE A 126 18.53 11.25 -5.17
CA PHE A 126 18.35 11.79 -6.51
C PHE A 126 19.70 12.18 -7.12
N GLU A 127 19.87 11.86 -8.40
CA GLU A 127 21.03 12.16 -9.23
C GLU A 127 20.55 12.80 -10.54
N GLU A 128 20.82 14.10 -10.70
CA GLU A 128 20.33 14.90 -11.83
C GLU A 128 20.97 14.52 -13.18
N GLU A 129 22.19 13.97 -13.15
CA GLU A 129 23.01 13.72 -14.34
C GLU A 129 22.47 12.63 -15.29
N GLN A 130 21.48 11.82 -14.87
CA GLN A 130 21.00 10.65 -15.62
C GLN A 130 19.48 10.56 -15.75
N SER A 131 18.78 11.70 -15.85
CA SER A 131 17.31 11.78 -16.01
C SER A 131 16.73 11.05 -17.24
N THR A 132 17.58 10.58 -18.17
CA THR A 132 17.17 9.77 -19.33
C THR A 132 16.87 8.30 -18.97
N ILE A 133 17.30 7.82 -17.80
CA ILE A 133 17.10 6.41 -17.39
C ILE A 133 15.66 6.16 -16.89
N ALA A 134 15.08 7.13 -16.18
CA ALA A 134 13.71 7.06 -15.69
C ALA A 134 13.09 8.46 -15.76
N ALA A 135 11.95 8.55 -16.43
CA ALA A 135 11.19 9.77 -16.59
C ALA A 135 9.69 9.44 -16.71
N GLY A 136 8.86 10.46 -16.54
CA GLY A 136 7.40 10.39 -16.68
C GLY A 136 6.65 10.15 -15.36
N GLY A 137 7.32 10.33 -14.23
CA GLY A 137 6.66 10.43 -12.94
C GLY A 137 6.09 9.11 -12.43
N PHE A 138 5.17 9.24 -11.48
CA PHE A 138 4.62 8.11 -10.72
C PHE A 138 3.75 7.20 -11.59
N ILE A 139 3.00 7.76 -12.54
CA ILE A 139 2.16 6.97 -13.46
C ILE A 139 3.00 6.02 -14.28
N VAL A 140 4.09 6.49 -14.90
CA VAL A 140 4.91 5.63 -15.76
C VAL A 140 5.64 4.58 -14.93
N MET A 141 6.13 4.95 -13.74
CA MET A 141 6.72 4.01 -12.78
C MET A 141 5.74 2.89 -12.41
N ILE A 142 4.53 3.24 -11.97
CA ILE A 142 3.52 2.27 -11.55
C ILE A 142 3.06 1.42 -12.73
N ASN A 143 2.84 1.99 -13.91
CA ASN A 143 2.45 1.21 -15.09
C ASN A 143 3.52 0.18 -15.47
N LYS A 144 4.81 0.54 -15.37
CA LYS A 144 5.91 -0.41 -15.57
C LYS A 144 5.85 -1.55 -14.55
N ILE A 145 5.65 -1.25 -13.26
CA ILE A 145 5.51 -2.27 -12.22
C ILE A 145 4.28 -3.15 -12.46
N LEU A 146 3.12 -2.56 -12.73
CA LEU A 146 1.87 -3.29 -12.99
C LEU A 146 1.98 -4.19 -14.22
N SER A 147 2.75 -3.80 -15.24
CA SER A 147 2.98 -4.63 -16.44
C SER A 147 3.78 -5.91 -16.15
N LEU A 148 4.48 -5.99 -15.02
CA LEU A 148 5.17 -7.20 -14.57
C LEU A 148 4.25 -8.18 -13.85
N ILE A 149 3.08 -7.73 -13.39
CA ILE A 149 2.15 -8.55 -12.62
C ILE A 149 1.26 -9.32 -13.60
N PRO A 150 1.24 -10.67 -13.53
CA PRO A 150 0.39 -11.48 -14.41
C PRO A 150 -1.07 -11.37 -13.97
N SER A 151 -1.75 -10.32 -14.45
CA SER A 151 -3.10 -9.94 -14.03
C SER A 151 -4.15 -11.02 -14.34
N GLU A 152 -3.97 -11.74 -15.43
CA GLU A 152 -4.82 -12.88 -15.84
C GLU A 152 -4.75 -14.06 -14.86
N GLU A 153 -3.65 -14.20 -14.12
CA GLU A 153 -3.48 -15.24 -13.10
C GLU A 153 -3.86 -14.73 -11.70
N LEU A 154 -3.54 -13.47 -11.41
CA LEU A 154 -3.81 -12.85 -10.12
C LEU A 154 -5.32 -12.70 -9.87
N HIS A 155 -6.12 -12.31 -10.86
CA HIS A 155 -7.56 -12.13 -10.63
C HIS A 155 -8.28 -13.44 -10.23
N PRO A 156 -8.14 -14.56 -10.97
CA PRO A 156 -8.67 -15.85 -10.54
C PRO A 156 -8.18 -16.26 -9.15
N PHE A 157 -6.90 -16.02 -8.84
CA PHE A 157 -6.32 -16.33 -7.53
C PHE A 157 -7.02 -15.54 -6.39
N LEU A 158 -7.29 -14.24 -6.60
CA LEU A 158 -8.02 -13.42 -5.63
C LEU A 158 -9.49 -13.88 -5.48
N CYS A 159 -10.13 -14.30 -6.58
CA CYS A 159 -11.46 -14.90 -6.53
C CYS A 159 -11.48 -16.22 -5.75
N ASP A 160 -10.45 -17.05 -5.88
CA ASP A 160 -10.32 -18.28 -5.10
C ASP A 160 -10.03 -18.00 -3.63
N LYS A 161 -9.21 -16.99 -3.29
CA LYS A 161 -9.05 -16.49 -1.92
C LYS A 161 -10.40 -16.03 -1.34
N MET A 162 -11.25 -15.34 -2.10
CA MET A 162 -12.61 -14.98 -1.66
C MET A 162 -13.49 -16.21 -1.38
N ARG A 163 -13.34 -17.29 -2.13
CA ARG A 163 -14.13 -18.52 -1.93
C ARG A 163 -13.63 -19.37 -0.79
N HIS A 164 -12.32 -19.39 -0.55
CA HIS A 164 -11.71 -20.41 0.30
C HIS A 164 -10.99 -19.87 1.53
N SER A 165 -10.52 -18.62 1.55
CA SER A 165 -9.90 -18.00 2.74
C SER A 165 -10.92 -17.19 3.54
N THR A 166 -11.13 -17.59 4.79
CA THR A 166 -11.95 -16.87 5.76
C THR A 166 -11.30 -15.54 6.16
N SER A 167 -9.99 -15.52 6.41
CA SER A 167 -9.28 -14.30 6.79
C SER A 167 -9.28 -13.26 5.65
N PHE A 168 -9.11 -13.69 4.39
CA PHE A 168 -9.24 -12.81 3.22
C PHE A 168 -10.65 -12.25 3.06
N ARG A 169 -11.69 -13.09 3.18
CA ARG A 169 -13.08 -12.62 3.14
C ARG A 169 -13.36 -11.61 4.25
N MET A 170 -12.91 -11.89 5.47
CA MET A 170 -13.10 -10.99 6.60
C MET A 170 -12.33 -9.67 6.41
N PHE A 171 -11.17 -9.69 5.76
CA PHE A 171 -10.47 -8.48 5.35
C PHE A 171 -11.29 -7.65 4.35
N ILE A 172 -11.84 -8.28 3.30
CA ILE A 172 -12.71 -7.57 2.35
C ILE A 172 -13.97 -7.03 3.03
N GLN A 173 -14.53 -7.77 3.99
CA GLN A 173 -15.65 -7.29 4.81
C GLN A 173 -15.23 -6.11 5.71
N ALA A 174 -14.03 -6.14 6.29
CA ALA A 174 -13.49 -5.04 7.09
C ALA A 174 -13.35 -3.76 6.27
N LEU A 175 -12.92 -3.85 5.00
CA LEU A 175 -12.89 -2.73 4.05
C LEU A 175 -14.28 -2.15 3.72
N ARG A 176 -15.35 -2.91 3.95
CA ARG A 176 -16.74 -2.46 3.78
C ARG A 176 -17.39 -2.08 5.12
N SER A 177 -16.67 -2.18 6.23
CA SER A 177 -17.22 -1.95 7.56
C SER A 177 -17.45 -0.47 7.85
N PRO A 178 -18.41 -0.13 8.74
CA PRO A 178 -18.58 1.23 9.23
C PRO A 178 -17.28 1.82 9.80
N VAL A 179 -16.49 1.04 10.54
CA VAL A 179 -15.19 1.49 11.09
C VAL A 179 -14.27 2.02 9.99
N PHE A 180 -14.19 1.31 8.86
CA PHE A 180 -13.35 1.74 7.74
C PHE A 180 -13.92 2.96 7.01
N ILE A 181 -15.24 3.01 6.83
CA ILE A 181 -15.93 4.14 6.19
C ILE A 181 -15.83 5.41 7.05
N ASP A 182 -16.02 5.31 8.36
CA ASP A 182 -15.92 6.41 9.30
C ASP A 182 -14.47 6.93 9.40
N MET A 183 -13.49 6.02 9.41
CA MET A 183 -12.06 6.38 9.34
C MET A 183 -11.75 7.21 8.08
N CYS A 184 -12.28 6.72 6.96
CA CYS A 184 -12.18 7.33 5.65
C CYS A 184 -12.75 8.75 5.62
N GLU A 185 -13.98 8.93 6.09
CA GLU A 185 -14.66 10.22 6.17
C GLU A 185 -13.91 11.20 7.08
N LYS A 186 -13.49 10.76 8.27
CA LYS A 186 -12.74 11.61 9.21
C LYS A 186 -11.39 12.08 8.68
N ILE A 187 -10.74 11.26 7.87
CA ILE A 187 -9.47 11.65 7.24
C ILE A 187 -9.69 12.76 6.21
N GLU A 188 -10.80 12.73 5.48
CA GLU A 188 -11.14 13.76 4.51
C GLU A 188 -11.65 15.04 5.15
N GLU A 189 -12.41 14.93 6.23
CA GLU A 189 -12.89 16.05 7.03
C GLU A 189 -11.77 16.70 7.86
N ASN A 190 -10.64 16.02 8.03
CA ASN A 190 -9.50 16.56 8.75
C ASN A 190 -8.87 17.73 7.98
N GLY A 191 -9.06 18.95 8.48
CA GLY A 191 -8.58 20.17 7.85
C GLY A 191 -7.06 20.28 7.72
N VAL A 192 -6.27 19.60 8.55
CA VAL A 192 -4.80 19.55 8.41
C VAL A 192 -4.44 18.67 7.23
N LEU A 193 -4.97 17.45 7.16
CA LEU A 193 -4.75 16.52 6.06
C LEU A 193 -5.23 17.09 4.72
N ALA A 194 -6.42 17.72 4.71
CA ALA A 194 -6.95 18.40 3.54
C ALA A 194 -6.03 19.54 3.04
N ARG A 195 -5.41 20.30 3.95
CA ARG A 195 -4.43 21.35 3.58
C ARG A 195 -3.17 20.75 2.97
N HIS A 196 -2.61 19.69 3.54
CA HIS A 196 -1.43 19.03 2.96
C HIS A 196 -1.74 18.43 1.59
N TYR A 197 -2.93 17.83 1.41
CA TYR A 197 -3.38 17.35 0.11
C TYR A 197 -3.53 18.50 -0.91
N TYR A 198 -4.05 19.64 -0.47
CA TYR A 198 -4.14 20.84 -1.32
C TYR A 198 -2.76 21.36 -1.73
N TRP A 199 -1.78 21.42 -0.83
CA TRP A 199 -0.42 21.84 -1.17
C TRP A 199 0.24 20.89 -2.16
N ALA A 200 0.13 19.57 -1.95
CA ALA A 200 0.60 18.59 -2.91
C ALA A 200 -0.04 18.80 -4.30
N LYS A 201 -1.32 19.18 -4.35
CA LYS A 201 -2.01 19.48 -5.60
C LYS A 201 -1.50 20.73 -6.31
N GLN A 202 -1.24 21.80 -5.56
CA GLN A 202 -0.72 23.05 -6.13
C GLN A 202 0.68 22.86 -6.70
N ASP A 203 1.49 22.04 -6.03
CA ASP A 203 2.88 21.80 -6.40
C ASP A 203 3.03 20.63 -7.40
N GLU A 204 1.92 20.16 -8.00
CA GLU A 204 1.88 19.04 -8.96
C GLU A 204 2.57 17.75 -8.45
N ILE A 205 2.52 17.56 -7.14
CA ILE A 205 3.13 16.43 -6.44
C ILE A 205 2.32 15.16 -6.67
N GLU A 206 3.02 14.05 -6.91
CA GLU A 206 2.47 12.76 -7.32
C GLU A 206 1.64 12.03 -6.25
N VAL A 207 1.50 12.61 -5.05
CA VAL A 207 0.67 12.07 -3.96
C VAL A 207 -0.79 11.87 -4.41
N ILE A 208 -1.30 12.72 -5.29
CA ILE A 208 -2.67 12.58 -5.84
C ILE A 208 -2.82 11.28 -6.61
N LEU A 209 -1.84 10.95 -7.45
CA LEU A 209 -1.89 9.78 -8.32
C LEU A 209 -1.77 8.48 -7.51
N ALA A 210 -1.02 8.51 -6.41
CA ALA A 210 -1.04 7.44 -5.42
C ALA A 210 -2.45 7.24 -4.81
N VAL A 211 -3.10 8.33 -4.37
CA VAL A 211 -4.47 8.27 -3.81
C VAL A 211 -5.47 7.71 -4.83
N GLU A 212 -5.39 8.11 -6.10
CA GLU A 212 -6.26 7.59 -7.16
C GLU A 212 -6.04 6.10 -7.45
N LEU A 213 -4.79 5.63 -7.45
CA LEU A 213 -4.48 4.22 -7.62
C LEU A 213 -5.10 3.38 -6.49
N LEU A 214 -4.97 3.87 -5.26
CA LEU A 214 -5.45 3.16 -4.06
C LEU A 214 -6.98 3.12 -4.04
N LYS A 215 -7.64 4.15 -4.59
CA LYS A 215 -9.08 4.13 -4.89
C LYS A 215 -9.47 3.01 -5.85
N LYS A 216 -8.76 2.90 -6.98
CA LYS A 216 -9.05 1.89 -7.99
C LYS A 216 -8.89 0.50 -7.41
N LEU A 217 -7.84 0.29 -6.61
CA LEU A 217 -7.61 -0.96 -5.90
C LEU A 217 -8.74 -1.28 -4.92
N TYR A 218 -9.16 -0.32 -4.09
CA TYR A 218 -10.29 -0.51 -3.18
C TYR A 218 -11.56 -0.92 -3.92
N LEU A 219 -11.91 -0.20 -4.98
CA LEU A 219 -13.11 -0.50 -5.78
C LEU A 219 -13.01 -1.88 -6.40
N TYR A 220 -11.85 -2.24 -6.96
CA TYR A 220 -11.63 -3.58 -7.49
C TYR A 220 -11.81 -4.66 -6.42
N LEU A 221 -11.18 -4.51 -5.26
CA LEU A 221 -11.28 -5.50 -4.17
C LEU A 221 -12.70 -5.61 -3.59
N THR A 222 -13.41 -4.49 -3.47
CA THR A 222 -14.73 -4.45 -2.82
C THR A 222 -15.91 -4.59 -3.79
N GLN A 223 -15.72 -4.45 -5.09
CA GLN A 223 -16.80 -4.50 -6.08
C GLN A 223 -16.47 -5.38 -7.29
N GLY A 224 -15.19 -5.51 -7.64
CA GLY A 224 -14.73 -6.28 -8.81
C GLY A 224 -14.39 -7.75 -8.54
N LEU A 225 -14.31 -8.16 -7.27
CA LEU A 225 -14.11 -9.58 -6.89
C LEU A 225 -15.43 -10.37 -6.74
N SER A 226 -16.49 -9.94 -7.43
CA SER A 226 -17.82 -10.58 -7.42
C SER A 226 -17.93 -11.75 -8.39
#